data_AF-A0A8T7BZE3-F1
#
_entry.id   AF-A0A8T7BZE3-F1
#
_cell.length_a   1.000
_cell.length_b   1.000
_cell.length_c   1.000
_cell.angle_alpha   90.00
_cell.angle_beta   90.00
_cell.angle_gamma   90.00
#
_symmetry.space_group_name_H-M   'P 1'
#
loop_
_entity.id
_entity.type
_entity.pdbx_description
1 polymer ?
#
loop_
_entity_poly.entity_id
_entity_poly.type
_entity_poly.pdbx_seq_one_letter_code
_entity_poly.pdbx_strand_id
1 'polypeptide(L)'
;MLCNKKIFKGAVFGWLGMAIIASAAAENGTLRVNTYNGWTAFEIITVGDDPSGDGFGWSMPGVFDGIGALEVSGGTLRLLVNHETSDATISEVDLSSTNLKIAIDAMINTGDTGGVSFLISARQAYERWSDDGGASWTTTSGTGNTSFRRFCSSQSYPAHQFGPGRGFADEVYVTGEEVSGGILFAVDLANRDLYQLSGV
;
A
#
# COMPACT_ATOMS: atom_id res chain seq x y z
N MET A 1 -8.42 41.97 -36.08
CA MET A 1 -8.01 41.82 -37.48
C MET A 1 -8.34 40.39 -37.91
N LEU A 2 -9.36 40.22 -38.74
CA LEU A 2 -9.77 38.93 -39.28
C LEU A 2 -8.78 38.45 -40.35
N CYS A 3 -8.47 37.15 -40.40
CA CYS A 3 -8.16 36.47 -41.64
C CYS A 3 -8.57 34.98 -41.56
N ASN A 4 -9.00 34.48 -42.71
CA ASN A 4 -9.96 33.41 -42.91
C ASN A 4 -9.31 32.12 -43.43
N LYS A 5 -9.78 30.99 -42.90
CA LYS A 5 -9.94 29.63 -43.43
C LYS A 5 -9.46 29.34 -44.88
N LYS A 6 -8.62 28.31 -45.04
CA LYS A 6 -8.74 27.34 -46.14
C LYS A 6 -8.88 25.93 -45.57
N ILE A 7 -9.90 25.25 -46.05
CA ILE A 7 -10.34 23.90 -45.72
C ILE A 7 -9.46 22.92 -46.49
N PHE A 8 -8.86 21.94 -45.80
CA PHE A 8 -8.54 20.65 -46.40
C PHE A 8 -9.36 19.59 -45.66
N LYS A 9 -10.19 18.89 -46.44
CA LYS A 9 -10.95 17.72 -46.02
C LYS A 9 -9.98 16.55 -45.93
N GLY A 10 -9.78 16.03 -44.74
CA GLY A 10 -9.18 14.72 -44.48
C GLY A 10 -9.83 14.18 -43.22
N ALA A 11 -10.79 13.27 -43.38
CA ALA A 11 -11.34 12.52 -42.26
C ALA A 11 -10.26 11.55 -41.80
N VAL A 12 -9.45 11.96 -40.82
CA VAL A 12 -8.67 11.04 -40.01
C VAL A 12 -9.61 10.65 -38.87
N PHE A 13 -10.02 9.39 -38.84
CA PHE A 13 -10.57 8.75 -37.66
C PHE A 13 -9.47 8.79 -36.59
N GLY A 14 -9.43 9.88 -35.83
CA GLY A 14 -8.63 9.95 -34.62
C GLY A 14 -9.26 8.99 -33.63
N TRP A 15 -8.61 7.86 -33.42
CA TRP A 15 -8.75 7.12 -32.18
C TRP A 15 -8.62 8.13 -31.05
N LEU A 16 -9.70 8.42 -30.32
CA LEU A 16 -9.57 8.91 -28.96
C LEU A 16 -8.95 7.74 -28.20
N GLY A 17 -7.62 7.69 -28.20
CA GLY A 17 -6.89 7.02 -27.13
C GLY A 17 -7.37 7.71 -25.88
N MET A 18 -8.24 7.04 -25.14
CA MET A 18 -8.62 7.40 -23.80
C MET A 18 -7.28 7.43 -23.05
N ALA A 19 -6.75 8.64 -22.83
CA ALA A 19 -5.63 8.80 -21.95
C ALA A 19 -6.15 8.26 -20.61
N ILE A 20 -5.67 7.09 -20.23
CA ILE A 20 -5.80 6.60 -18.88
C ILE A 20 -5.02 7.64 -18.08
N ILE A 21 -5.75 8.60 -17.51
CA ILE A 21 -5.20 9.45 -16.48
C ILE A 21 -4.91 8.47 -15.37
N ALA A 22 -3.64 8.13 -15.22
CA ALA A 22 -3.20 7.40 -14.07
C ALA A 22 -3.68 8.20 -12.85
N SER A 23 -4.51 7.59 -12.00
CA SER A 23 -4.64 8.04 -10.62
C SER A 23 -3.29 7.76 -9.99
N ALA A 24 -2.35 8.66 -10.23
CA ALA A 24 -1.11 8.71 -9.50
C ALA A 24 -1.52 8.92 -8.04
N ALA A 25 -0.90 8.15 -7.12
CA ALA A 25 -0.83 8.60 -5.75
C ALA A 25 -0.35 10.05 -5.71
N ALA A 26 -0.71 10.77 -4.65
CA ALA A 26 -0.50 12.20 -4.52
C ALA A 26 0.99 12.59 -4.41
N GLU A 27 1.76 12.30 -5.43
CA GLU A 27 3.11 12.79 -5.69
C GLU A 27 2.97 14.30 -5.93
N ASN A 28 3.19 15.08 -4.86
CA ASN A 28 3.06 16.54 -4.75
C ASN A 28 1.68 17.10 -4.33
N GLY A 29 0.91 16.34 -3.56
CA GLY A 29 -0.26 16.88 -2.84
C GLY A 29 0.08 17.99 -1.83
N THR A 30 -0.92 18.77 -1.39
CA THR A 30 -0.71 19.74 -0.30
C THR A 30 -0.43 18.99 0.99
N LEU A 31 0.80 19.09 1.49
CA LEU A 31 1.20 18.49 2.77
C LEU A 31 0.26 18.88 3.89
N ARG A 32 -0.20 17.88 4.65
CA ARG A 32 -1.05 18.05 5.83
C ARG A 32 -0.26 18.05 7.14
N VAL A 33 1.06 18.13 7.04
CA VAL A 33 1.99 18.18 8.16
C VAL A 33 2.82 19.46 8.12
N ASN A 34 3.04 20.07 9.28
CA ASN A 34 4.03 21.12 9.42
C ASN A 34 5.38 20.46 9.69
N THR A 35 6.38 20.76 8.87
CA THR A 35 7.75 20.32 9.13
C THR A 35 8.50 21.38 9.93
N TYR A 36 9.49 20.95 10.72
CA TYR A 36 10.32 21.82 11.56
C TYR A 36 11.80 21.59 11.24
N ASN A 37 12.69 22.50 11.66
CA ASN A 37 14.15 22.31 11.58
C ASN A 37 14.70 21.92 10.21
N GLY A 38 14.09 22.42 9.11
CA GLY A 38 14.53 22.12 7.75
C GLY A 38 14.16 20.72 7.24
N TRP A 39 13.35 19.96 7.99
CA TRP A 39 12.78 18.72 7.48
C TRP A 39 11.81 19.01 6.32
N THR A 40 11.81 18.12 5.34
CA THR A 40 10.86 18.10 4.22
C THR A 40 10.08 16.79 4.26
N ALA A 41 8.90 16.79 3.64
CA ALA A 41 8.06 15.62 3.52
C ALA A 41 7.40 15.59 2.15
N PHE A 42 6.98 14.42 1.71
CA PHE A 42 6.05 14.23 0.60
C PHE A 42 5.12 13.07 0.96
N GLU A 43 3.96 13.03 0.31
CA GLU A 43 2.99 11.95 0.48
C GLU A 43 3.39 10.75 -0.39
N ILE A 44 3.22 9.54 0.16
CA ILE A 44 3.48 8.27 -0.56
C ILE A 44 2.16 7.73 -1.12
N ILE A 45 1.14 7.64 -0.26
CA ILE A 45 -0.19 7.13 -0.58
C ILE A 45 -1.17 7.64 0.47
N THR A 46 -2.41 7.88 0.09
CA THR A 46 -3.45 8.41 0.98
C THR A 46 -4.72 7.55 0.95
N VAL A 47 -5.62 7.76 1.91
CA VAL A 47 -6.91 7.06 1.95
C VAL A 47 -7.70 7.36 0.68
N GLY A 48 -8.23 6.31 0.05
CA GLY A 48 -9.00 6.40 -1.19
C GLY A 48 -8.16 6.27 -2.46
N ASP A 49 -6.83 6.38 -2.39
CA ASP A 49 -5.95 6.13 -3.54
C ASP A 49 -6.14 4.69 -4.06
N ASP A 50 -6.17 4.54 -5.37
CA ASP A 50 -6.25 3.26 -6.08
C ASP A 50 -5.24 3.34 -7.25
N PRO A 51 -4.03 2.77 -7.10
CA PRO A 51 -2.97 2.93 -8.09
C PRO A 51 -3.39 2.36 -9.44
N SER A 52 -3.42 3.21 -10.47
CA SER A 52 -3.88 2.77 -11.77
C SER A 52 -2.89 1.82 -12.46
N GLY A 53 -3.40 0.75 -13.08
CA GLY A 53 -2.59 -0.11 -13.96
C GLY A 53 -1.68 -1.09 -13.23
N ASP A 54 -1.81 -1.23 -11.91
CA ASP A 54 -1.10 -2.20 -11.09
C ASP A 54 -1.74 -3.61 -11.12
N GLY A 55 -2.94 -3.71 -11.69
CA GLY A 55 -3.69 -4.96 -11.83
C GLY A 55 -4.60 -5.27 -10.64
N PHE A 56 -4.68 -4.38 -9.66
CA PHE A 56 -5.54 -4.49 -8.48
C PHE A 56 -6.66 -3.44 -8.56
N GLY A 57 -7.79 -3.75 -7.92
CA GLY A 57 -8.88 -2.80 -7.70
C GLY A 57 -8.99 -2.55 -6.21
N TRP A 58 -8.03 -1.81 -5.66
CA TRP A 58 -7.84 -1.67 -4.23
C TRP A 58 -7.72 -0.19 -3.85
N SER A 59 -8.87 0.43 -3.64
CA SER A 59 -8.92 1.74 -3.02
C SER A 59 -8.52 1.63 -1.54
N MET A 60 -7.45 2.34 -1.17
CA MET A 60 -6.87 2.30 0.17
C MET A 60 -7.93 2.57 1.24
N PRO A 61 -8.22 1.60 2.13
CA PRO A 61 -9.24 1.77 3.17
C PRO A 61 -8.91 2.90 4.15
N GLY A 62 -9.92 3.40 4.84
CA GLY A 62 -9.75 4.51 5.79
C GLY A 62 -8.91 4.18 7.03
N VAL A 63 -8.61 5.22 7.81
CA VAL A 63 -8.01 5.16 9.15
C VAL A 63 -6.69 4.35 9.18
N PHE A 64 -5.68 4.84 8.47
CA PHE A 64 -4.32 4.27 8.56
C PHE A 64 -3.83 4.37 10.01
N ASP A 65 -3.25 3.28 10.51
CA ASP A 65 -2.63 3.24 11.84
C ASP A 65 -1.27 2.54 11.75
N GLY A 66 -1.08 1.44 12.48
CA GLY A 66 0.15 0.66 12.53
C GLY A 66 0.68 0.33 11.15
N ILE A 67 1.98 0.57 10.97
CA ILE A 67 2.67 0.35 9.71
C ILE A 67 3.94 -0.48 9.94
N GLY A 68 4.14 -1.45 9.05
CA GLY A 68 5.37 -2.20 8.90
C GLY A 68 6.04 -1.91 7.58
N ALA A 69 7.38 -1.94 7.54
CA ALA A 69 8.14 -1.74 6.31
C ALA A 69 9.22 -2.82 6.20
N LEU A 70 9.33 -3.44 5.02
CA LEU A 70 10.27 -4.52 4.72
C LEU A 70 10.87 -4.28 3.34
N GLU A 71 12.19 -4.41 3.21
CA GLU A 71 12.82 -4.45 1.89
C GLU A 71 12.78 -5.89 1.38
N VAL A 72 11.93 -6.13 0.38
CA VAL A 72 11.78 -7.44 -0.24
C VAL A 72 12.71 -7.57 -1.46
N SER A 73 12.95 -8.80 -1.90
CA SER A 73 13.84 -9.06 -3.03
C SER A 73 13.46 -8.26 -4.28
N GLY A 74 14.45 -7.78 -5.04
CA GLY A 74 14.21 -7.09 -6.31
C GLY A 74 14.16 -5.56 -6.21
N GLY A 75 14.50 -4.98 -5.06
CA GLY A 75 14.55 -3.52 -4.89
C GLY A 75 13.18 -2.90 -4.67
N THR A 76 12.31 -3.63 -3.98
CA THR A 76 10.98 -3.17 -3.58
C THR A 76 10.96 -2.94 -2.08
N LEU A 77 10.54 -1.75 -1.66
CA LEU A 77 10.17 -1.48 -0.28
C LEU A 77 8.68 -1.74 -0.14
N ARG A 78 8.33 -2.75 0.64
CA ARG A 78 6.95 -3.14 0.92
C ARG A 78 6.48 -2.53 2.22
N LEU A 79 5.35 -1.83 2.19
CA LEU A 79 4.67 -1.29 3.37
C LEU A 79 3.43 -2.13 3.67
N LEU A 80 3.19 -2.43 4.95
CA LEU A 80 2.03 -3.13 5.45
C LEU A 80 1.28 -2.16 6.36
N VAL A 81 0.09 -1.74 5.96
CA VAL A 81 -0.65 -0.67 6.62
C VAL A 81 -1.92 -1.25 7.23
N ASN A 82 -2.05 -1.14 8.54
CA ASN A 82 -3.29 -1.43 9.23
C ASN A 82 -4.36 -0.39 8.92
N HIS A 83 -5.60 -0.86 8.88
CA HIS A 83 -6.78 0.00 8.82
C HIS A 83 -7.61 -0.18 10.09
N GLU A 84 -7.64 0.86 10.92
CA GLU A 84 -8.30 0.86 12.22
C GLU A 84 -9.82 1.13 12.09
N THR A 85 -10.50 0.31 11.28
CA THR A 85 -11.93 0.42 10.98
C THR A 85 -12.73 -0.69 11.64
N SER A 86 -14.07 -0.64 11.56
CA SER A 86 -14.92 -1.74 12.05
C SER A 86 -14.81 -3.02 11.23
N ASP A 87 -14.40 -2.89 9.96
CA ASP A 87 -14.11 -3.98 9.03
C ASP A 87 -12.61 -3.90 8.69
N ALA A 88 -11.78 -4.16 9.69
CA ALA A 88 -10.34 -3.96 9.61
C ALA A 88 -9.70 -4.90 8.59
N THR A 89 -8.63 -4.41 7.99
CA THR A 89 -7.81 -5.14 7.03
C THR A 89 -6.40 -4.57 7.04
N ILE A 90 -5.54 -5.16 6.23
CA ILE A 90 -4.14 -4.76 6.06
C ILE A 90 -3.92 -4.52 4.58
N SER A 91 -3.45 -3.34 4.21
CA SER A 91 -2.99 -3.07 2.84
C SER A 91 -1.50 -3.39 2.72
N GLU A 92 -1.13 -4.02 1.62
CA GLU A 92 0.23 -4.12 1.12
C GLU A 92 0.43 -3.05 0.05
N VAL A 93 1.46 -2.24 0.20
CA VAL A 93 1.85 -1.18 -0.73
C VAL A 93 3.29 -1.39 -1.14
N ASP A 94 3.52 -1.67 -2.42
CA ASP A 94 4.87 -1.89 -2.94
C ASP A 94 5.41 -0.60 -3.56
N LEU A 95 6.63 -0.22 -3.17
CA LEU A 95 7.36 0.93 -3.68
C LEU A 95 8.65 0.50 -4.36
N SER A 96 9.02 1.16 -5.46
CA SER A 96 10.33 0.99 -6.07
C SER A 96 11.38 1.68 -5.19
N SER A 97 12.25 0.90 -4.53
CA SER A 97 13.33 1.45 -3.68
C SER A 97 14.23 2.40 -4.48
N THR A 98 14.46 2.12 -5.76
CA THR A 98 15.29 2.95 -6.63
C THR A 98 14.62 4.28 -6.93
N ASN A 99 13.35 4.28 -7.35
CA ASN A 99 12.65 5.51 -7.70
C ASN A 99 12.32 6.33 -6.45
N LEU A 100 12.01 5.67 -5.33
CA LEU A 100 11.81 6.34 -4.05
C LEU A 100 13.06 7.09 -3.63
N LYS A 101 14.25 6.50 -3.79
CA LYS A 101 15.52 7.18 -3.52
C LYS A 101 15.72 8.41 -4.41
N ILE A 102 15.40 8.31 -5.70
CA ILE A 102 15.46 9.45 -6.63
C ILE A 102 14.51 10.56 -6.18
N ALA A 103 13.28 10.22 -5.78
CA ALA A 103 12.29 11.18 -5.28
C ALA A 103 12.75 11.86 -3.99
N ILE A 104 13.35 11.11 -3.05
CA ILE A 104 13.93 11.65 -1.81
C ILE A 104 15.06 12.63 -2.13
N ASP A 105 15.99 12.23 -3.00
CA ASP A 105 17.11 13.09 -3.39
C ASP A 105 16.62 14.37 -4.10
N ALA A 106 15.60 14.26 -4.97
CA ALA A 106 14.97 15.42 -5.60
C ALA A 106 14.33 16.33 -4.55
N MET A 107 13.52 15.79 -3.63
CA MET A 107 12.83 16.57 -2.60
C MET A 107 13.82 17.36 -1.75
N ILE A 108 14.93 16.75 -1.34
CA ILE A 108 15.99 17.41 -0.55
C ILE A 108 16.62 18.57 -1.33
N ASN A 109 16.81 18.43 -2.64
CA ASN A 109 17.53 19.39 -3.47
C ASN A 109 16.65 20.49 -4.07
N THR A 110 15.38 20.20 -4.36
CA THR A 110 14.50 21.07 -5.16
C THR A 110 13.17 21.40 -4.47
N GLY A 111 12.79 20.66 -3.43
CA GLY A 111 11.48 20.79 -2.79
C GLY A 111 10.33 20.09 -3.53
N ASP A 112 10.63 19.20 -4.48
CA ASP A 112 9.68 18.41 -5.28
C ASP A 112 10.26 17.00 -5.48
N THR A 113 9.42 15.96 -5.59
CA THR A 113 9.83 14.58 -5.94
C THR A 113 10.41 14.46 -7.35
N GLY A 114 10.34 15.50 -8.17
CA GLY A 114 10.85 15.50 -9.54
C GLY A 114 9.95 14.75 -10.52
N GLY A 115 8.72 14.42 -10.10
CA GLY A 115 7.73 13.69 -10.91
C GLY A 115 8.11 12.25 -11.22
N VAL A 116 9.03 11.65 -10.47
CA VAL A 116 9.37 10.23 -10.61
C VAL A 116 8.35 9.39 -9.85
N SER A 117 7.70 8.47 -10.57
CA SER A 117 6.76 7.57 -9.91
C SER A 117 7.48 6.44 -9.18
N PHE A 118 7.17 6.27 -7.90
CA PHE A 118 7.77 5.24 -7.05
C PHE A 118 6.76 4.26 -6.46
N LEU A 119 5.46 4.56 -6.50
CA LEU A 119 4.41 3.61 -6.11
C LEU A 119 4.21 2.56 -7.22
N ILE A 120 4.38 1.28 -6.87
CA ILE A 120 4.22 0.16 -7.80
C ILE A 120 2.79 -0.38 -7.76
N SER A 121 2.26 -0.65 -6.57
CA SER A 121 0.93 -1.24 -6.40
C SER A 121 0.37 -1.03 -5.00
N ALA A 122 -0.94 -1.19 -4.86
CA ALA A 122 -1.61 -1.36 -3.58
C ALA A 122 -2.63 -2.51 -3.65
N ARG A 123 -2.72 -3.32 -2.60
CA ARG A 123 -3.67 -4.45 -2.51
C ARG A 123 -3.92 -4.87 -1.06
N GLN A 124 -4.89 -5.76 -0.82
CA GLN A 124 -5.00 -6.47 0.46
C GLN A 124 -3.73 -7.29 0.71
N ALA A 125 -3.17 -7.30 1.92
CA ALA A 125 -1.90 -8.00 2.17
C ALA A 125 -2.01 -9.53 2.13
N TYR A 126 -3.18 -10.08 2.45
CA TYR A 126 -3.46 -11.51 2.50
C TYR A 126 -4.55 -11.93 1.51
N GLU A 127 -4.53 -13.18 1.07
CA GLU A 127 -5.51 -13.77 0.15
C GLU A 127 -6.49 -14.73 0.84
N ARG A 128 -6.14 -15.19 2.03
CA ARG A 128 -6.97 -16.07 2.85
C ARG A 128 -6.61 -15.92 4.32
N TRP A 129 -7.52 -16.37 5.18
CA TRP A 129 -7.29 -16.35 6.62
C TRP A 129 -7.79 -17.62 7.30
N SER A 130 -7.26 -17.89 8.49
CA SER A 130 -7.58 -19.06 9.31
C SER A 130 -7.66 -18.68 10.79
N ASP A 131 -8.68 -19.22 11.47
CA ASP A 131 -8.88 -19.17 12.92
C ASP A 131 -8.43 -20.44 13.65
N ASP A 132 -8.03 -21.48 12.91
CA ASP A 132 -7.71 -22.81 13.43
C ASP A 132 -6.24 -23.23 13.18
N GLY A 133 -5.35 -22.24 13.06
CA GLY A 133 -3.92 -22.46 12.84
C GLY A 133 -3.58 -23.01 11.46
N GLY A 134 -4.45 -22.79 10.47
CA GLY A 134 -4.26 -23.17 9.07
C GLY A 134 -4.84 -24.53 8.69
N ALA A 135 -5.64 -25.16 9.56
CA ALA A 135 -6.30 -26.42 9.22
C ALA A 135 -7.47 -26.21 8.24
N SER A 136 -8.13 -25.05 8.30
CA SER A 136 -9.18 -24.58 7.41
C SER A 136 -8.88 -23.15 6.95
N TRP A 137 -9.38 -22.79 5.77
CA TRP A 137 -9.08 -21.52 5.12
C TRP A 137 -10.33 -20.86 4.57
N THR A 138 -10.45 -19.55 4.81
CA THR A 138 -11.42 -18.67 4.16
C THR A 138 -10.69 -17.79 3.16
N THR A 139 -10.87 -18.04 1.86
CA THR A 139 -10.36 -17.17 0.80
C THR A 139 -11.04 -15.80 0.86
N THR A 140 -10.30 -14.74 0.64
CA THR A 140 -10.80 -13.37 0.65
C THR A 140 -10.20 -12.55 -0.49
N SER A 141 -10.91 -11.50 -0.88
CA SER A 141 -10.44 -10.50 -1.85
C SER A 141 -10.90 -9.10 -1.44
N GLY A 142 -11.16 -8.91 -0.15
CA GLY A 142 -11.67 -7.69 0.44
C GLY A 142 -12.08 -7.88 1.90
N THR A 143 -12.91 -7.00 2.42
CA THR A 143 -13.40 -7.09 3.81
C THR A 143 -14.74 -7.80 3.95
N GLY A 144 -15.40 -8.13 2.85
CA GLY A 144 -16.80 -8.61 2.85
C GLY A 144 -17.06 -9.97 3.49
N ASN A 145 -16.03 -10.76 3.74
CA ASN A 145 -16.11 -12.04 4.46
C ASN A 145 -15.12 -12.14 5.63
N THR A 146 -14.65 -10.98 6.09
CA THR A 146 -13.89 -10.81 7.33
C THR A 146 -14.73 -10.03 8.32
N SER A 147 -14.44 -10.14 9.62
CA SER A 147 -15.10 -9.32 10.65
C SER A 147 -14.11 -8.87 11.72
N PHE A 148 -12.89 -8.58 11.27
CA PHE A 148 -11.80 -8.09 12.11
C PHE A 148 -12.08 -6.65 12.52
N ARG A 149 -11.64 -6.27 13.72
CA ARG A 149 -12.01 -5.00 14.32
C ARG A 149 -10.80 -4.19 14.70
N ARG A 150 -10.67 -3.00 14.12
CA ARG A 150 -9.75 -1.94 14.55
C ARG A 150 -8.30 -2.43 14.65
N PHE A 151 -7.70 -2.86 13.54
CA PHE A 151 -6.27 -3.12 13.56
C PHE A 151 -5.53 -1.81 13.85
N CYS A 152 -4.96 -1.71 15.06
CA CYS A 152 -4.34 -0.49 15.56
C CYS A 152 -2.84 -0.56 15.30
N SER A 153 -2.04 -1.10 16.23
CA SER A 153 -0.59 -1.20 16.08
C SER A 153 -0.11 -2.43 15.31
N SER A 154 1.12 -2.38 14.80
CA SER A 154 1.74 -3.51 14.13
C SER A 154 3.26 -3.52 14.19
N GLN A 155 3.84 -4.66 13.81
CA GLN A 155 5.28 -4.88 13.69
C GLN A 155 5.58 -5.84 12.54
N SER A 156 6.60 -5.52 11.74
CA SER A 156 7.14 -6.43 10.71
C SER A 156 8.43 -7.09 11.19
N TYR A 157 8.59 -8.36 10.85
CA TYR A 157 9.79 -9.15 11.14
C TYR A 157 10.29 -9.81 9.86
N PRO A 158 11.55 -9.54 9.45
CA PRO A 158 12.18 -10.30 8.38
C PRO A 158 12.32 -11.78 8.73
N ALA A 159 12.39 -12.61 7.69
CA ALA A 159 12.79 -14.01 7.83
C ALA A 159 14.11 -14.13 8.62
N HIS A 160 14.15 -15.04 9.59
CA HIS A 160 15.34 -15.32 10.40
C HIS A 160 15.93 -14.12 11.15
N GLN A 161 15.12 -13.09 11.47
CA GLN A 161 15.53 -11.91 12.24
C GLN A 161 16.30 -12.26 13.53
N PHE A 162 15.98 -13.40 14.15
CA PHE A 162 16.58 -13.86 15.41
C PHE A 162 17.67 -14.94 15.24
N GLY A 163 18.11 -15.15 14.00
CA GLY A 163 19.09 -16.15 13.59
C GLY A 163 18.46 -17.40 12.94
N PRO A 164 19.22 -18.18 12.17
CA PRO A 164 18.71 -19.39 11.52
C PRO A 164 18.10 -20.38 12.53
N GLY A 165 16.90 -20.88 12.23
CA GLY A 165 16.17 -21.80 13.10
C GLY A 165 15.62 -21.18 14.39
N ARG A 166 15.58 -19.84 14.49
CA ARG A 166 15.03 -19.10 15.64
C ARG A 166 14.02 -18.05 15.18
N GLY A 167 12.86 -18.03 15.83
CA GLY A 167 11.78 -17.11 15.48
C GLY A 167 11.07 -17.53 14.18
N PHE A 168 10.90 -16.59 13.25
CA PHE A 168 10.14 -16.79 12.02
C PHE A 168 11.04 -17.30 10.88
N ALA A 169 10.53 -18.27 10.13
CA ALA A 169 11.18 -18.77 8.92
C ALA A 169 10.95 -17.83 7.73
N ASP A 170 9.79 -17.17 7.71
CA ASP A 170 9.35 -16.26 6.66
C ASP A 170 9.22 -14.83 7.20
N GLU A 171 8.97 -13.88 6.29
CA GLU A 171 8.61 -12.51 6.68
C GLU A 171 7.21 -12.50 7.27
N VAL A 172 7.09 -11.95 8.48
CA VAL A 172 5.83 -11.93 9.22
C VAL A 172 5.45 -10.51 9.59
N TYR A 173 4.19 -10.16 9.35
CA TYR A 173 3.58 -8.93 9.84
C TYR A 173 2.58 -9.25 10.95
N VAL A 174 2.81 -8.72 12.14
CA VAL A 174 1.97 -8.96 13.32
C VAL A 174 1.12 -7.73 13.59
N THR A 175 -0.17 -7.92 13.82
CA THR A 175 -1.13 -6.87 14.15
C THR A 175 -2.18 -7.40 15.13
N GLY A 176 -2.99 -6.52 15.72
CA GLY A 176 -4.03 -6.92 16.65
C GLY A 176 -5.20 -5.96 16.68
N GLU A 177 -6.36 -6.48 17.07
CA GLU A 177 -7.59 -5.71 17.24
C GLU A 177 -7.53 -4.82 18.48
N GLU A 178 -7.94 -3.57 18.33
CA GLU A 178 -8.09 -2.62 19.44
C GLU A 178 -9.51 -2.64 20.01
N VAL A 179 -9.89 -3.78 20.60
CA VAL A 179 -11.15 -3.95 21.31
C VAL A 179 -10.96 -4.78 22.58
N SER A 180 -11.93 -4.71 23.50
CA SER A 180 -11.95 -5.63 24.64
C SER A 180 -12.09 -7.07 24.14
N GLY A 181 -11.15 -7.94 24.53
CA GLY A 181 -11.07 -9.32 24.02
C GLY A 181 -10.49 -9.42 22.60
N GLY A 182 -9.79 -8.38 22.14
CA GLY A 182 -9.21 -8.32 20.80
C GLY A 182 -8.27 -9.47 20.49
N ILE A 183 -8.23 -9.82 19.21
CA ILE A 183 -7.49 -10.94 18.66
C ILE A 183 -6.14 -10.47 18.10
N LEU A 184 -5.09 -11.27 18.33
CA LEU A 184 -3.78 -11.10 17.70
C LEU A 184 -3.74 -11.89 16.38
N PHE A 185 -3.18 -11.27 15.35
CA PHE A 185 -3.01 -11.87 14.03
C PHE A 185 -1.57 -11.78 13.54
N ALA A 186 -1.20 -12.70 12.66
CA ALA A 186 0.04 -12.65 11.89
C ALA A 186 -0.22 -12.96 10.43
N VAL A 187 0.33 -12.15 9.53
CA VAL A 187 0.39 -12.43 8.10
C VAL A 187 1.74 -13.10 7.82
N ASP A 188 1.72 -14.31 7.30
CA ASP A 188 2.85 -14.89 6.57
C ASP A 188 2.85 -14.29 5.16
N LEU A 189 3.83 -13.43 4.87
CA LEU A 189 3.89 -12.68 3.62
C LEU A 189 4.38 -13.52 2.44
N ALA A 190 5.04 -14.66 2.68
CA ALA A 190 5.47 -15.54 1.61
C ALA A 190 4.27 -16.22 0.92
N ASN A 191 3.29 -16.63 1.71
CA ASN A 191 2.06 -17.29 1.23
C ASN A 191 0.85 -16.35 1.16
N ARG A 192 0.96 -15.15 1.76
CA ARG A 192 -0.15 -14.18 1.93
C ARG A 192 -1.29 -14.77 2.76
N ASP A 193 -0.92 -15.44 3.84
CA ASP A 193 -1.82 -16.15 4.73
C ASP A 193 -1.95 -15.41 6.06
N LEU A 194 -3.17 -15.03 6.44
CA LEU A 194 -3.46 -14.40 7.74
C LEU A 194 -3.89 -15.46 8.76
N TYR A 195 -3.15 -15.55 9.85
CA TYR A 195 -3.42 -16.45 10.96
C TYR A 195 -3.93 -15.67 12.16
N GLN A 196 -5.02 -16.12 12.76
CA GLN A 196 -5.36 -15.79 14.14
C GLN A 196 -4.42 -16.53 15.09
N LEU A 197 -3.77 -15.79 15.99
CA LEU A 197 -2.78 -16.33 16.93
C LEU A 197 -3.32 -16.48 18.36
N SER A 198 -4.39 -15.74 18.70
CA SER A 198 -4.97 -15.74 20.04
C SER A 198 -6.48 -15.54 19.99
N GLY A 199 -7.12 -15.51 21.16
CA GLY A 199 -8.58 -15.38 21.26
C GLY A 199 -9.29 -16.73 21.09
N VAL A 200 -10.53 -16.79 21.58
CA VAL A 200 -11.47 -17.91 21.42
C VAL A 200 -12.79 -17.38 20.89
#